data_AF-A0A2H3T743-F1
#
_entry.id   AF-A0A2H3T743-F1
#
_cell.length_a   1.000
_cell.length_b   1.000
_cell.length_c   1.000
_cell.angle_alpha   90.00
_cell.angle_beta   90.00
_cell.angle_gamma   90.00
#
_symmetry.space_group_name_H-M   'P 1'
#
loop_
_entity.id
_entity.type
_entity.pdbx_description
1 polymer ?
#
loop_
_entity_poly.entity_id
_entity_poly.type
_entity_poly.pdbx_seq_one_letter_code
_entity_poly.pdbx_strand_id
1 'polypeptide(L)'
;MDQKAISLVLSINEGTADIHGTGVDVCKDVPVHDITPTRMYQFCEAIAADIFHSAGIQKHEAEDCFNAIAERINNTRLLGCSKLERYEGMSFLRQNLSKVMRFQAETEKIICPPAHTMGCIIAAIAYRKLQPANEEFFQENEDLVKVFGELNGIQWLSVAIQVWAKVRGCAFAIELDENSEKPVAEIRKVDSKPRWVVTTRMPDINRYEGIFRNALCPAVQDSGLKVPKLEPGDSPLPSVEPNDTSNELCPLSDDDKTEDNVITLRDYTRQMKSLGKRLSTPDRAIVKRLRREILKKPEQLEQLEKQDQEVGFDDRLKYSLKNNTNHRVKEAITDAGLPQEYFDSYTHYKDVWKTCLQNHVAIPNSLPVLVDHYCTPSQAFHLTELEKDHLAEMEKEVDV
;
A
#
# COMPACT_ATOMS: atom_id res chain seq x y z
N MET A 1 -22.01 -20.45 -25.53
CA MET A 1 -20.78 -20.23 -24.75
C MET A 1 -19.59 -20.57 -25.63
N ASP A 2 -18.52 -19.79 -25.55
CA ASP A 2 -17.26 -20.05 -26.26
C ASP A 2 -16.62 -21.34 -25.74
N GLN A 3 -16.36 -22.30 -26.62
CA GLN A 3 -15.80 -23.59 -26.27
C GLN A 3 -14.38 -23.48 -25.70
N LYS A 4 -13.62 -22.44 -26.10
CA LYS A 4 -12.32 -22.13 -25.51
C LYS A 4 -12.45 -21.67 -24.06
N ALA A 5 -13.45 -20.85 -23.77
CA ALA A 5 -13.71 -20.37 -22.41
C ALA A 5 -14.10 -21.50 -21.46
N ILE A 6 -14.97 -22.42 -21.91
CA ILE A 6 -15.33 -23.61 -21.15
C ILE A 6 -14.09 -24.49 -20.89
N SER A 7 -13.28 -24.75 -21.92
CA SER A 7 -12.06 -25.56 -21.79
C SER A 7 -11.06 -24.95 -20.81
N LEU A 8 -10.89 -23.63 -20.83
CA LEU A 8 -10.00 -22.93 -19.91
C LEU A 8 -10.50 -23.04 -18.46
N VAL A 9 -11.79 -22.82 -18.22
CA VAL A 9 -12.39 -22.97 -16.88
C VAL A 9 -12.22 -24.39 -16.34
N LEU A 10 -12.47 -25.40 -17.17
CA LEU A 10 -12.27 -26.80 -16.78
C LEU A 10 -10.81 -27.06 -16.40
N SER A 11 -9.86 -26.61 -17.24
CA SER A 11 -8.43 -26.79 -16.99
C SER A 11 -7.98 -26.10 -15.70
N ILE A 12 -8.52 -24.91 -15.39
CA ILE A 12 -8.22 -24.20 -14.13
C ILE A 12 -8.77 -24.98 -12.94
N ASN A 13 -10.02 -25.46 -13.03
CA ASN A 13 -10.63 -26.24 -11.96
C ASN A 13 -9.96 -27.60 -11.72
N GLU A 14 -9.40 -28.20 -12.76
CA GLU A 14 -8.59 -29.43 -12.71
C GLU A 14 -7.17 -29.17 -12.20
N GLY A 15 -6.70 -27.91 -12.23
CA GLY A 15 -5.34 -27.53 -11.86
C GLY A 15 -4.30 -27.83 -12.94
N THR A 16 -4.72 -27.95 -14.19
CA THR A 16 -3.90 -28.29 -15.37
C THR A 16 -3.74 -27.13 -16.34
N ALA A 17 -4.31 -25.97 -16.04
CA ALA A 17 -4.27 -24.80 -16.90
C ALA A 17 -2.84 -24.29 -17.14
N ASP A 18 -2.51 -24.04 -18.41
CA ASP A 18 -1.33 -23.29 -18.80
C ASP A 18 -1.57 -21.79 -18.56
N ILE A 19 -0.77 -21.20 -17.66
CA ILE A 19 -0.84 -19.77 -17.32
C ILE A 19 -0.57 -18.86 -18.53
N HIS A 20 0.22 -19.31 -19.51
CA HIS A 20 0.52 -18.57 -20.73
C HIS A 20 -0.60 -18.68 -21.79
N GLY A 21 -1.48 -19.66 -21.65
CA GLY A 21 -2.65 -19.89 -22.50
C GLY A 21 -3.88 -19.04 -22.13
N THR A 22 -3.74 -18.09 -21.22
CA THR A 22 -4.86 -17.30 -20.66
C THR A 22 -5.02 -15.90 -21.24
N GLY A 23 -4.22 -15.57 -22.26
CA GLY A 23 -4.28 -14.28 -22.94
C GLY A 23 -5.63 -14.00 -23.59
N VAL A 24 -5.97 -12.71 -23.72
CA VAL A 24 -7.20 -12.23 -24.40
C VAL A 24 -7.28 -12.70 -25.85
N ASP A 25 -6.13 -12.89 -26.49
CA ASP A 25 -5.98 -13.44 -27.83
C ASP A 25 -6.43 -14.90 -27.93
N VAL A 26 -6.34 -15.66 -26.83
CA VAL A 26 -6.80 -17.06 -26.75
C VAL A 26 -8.25 -17.15 -26.32
N CYS A 27 -8.58 -16.51 -25.19
CA CYS A 27 -9.92 -16.51 -24.62
C CYS A 27 -10.25 -15.12 -24.08
N LYS A 28 -11.16 -14.43 -24.75
CA LYS A 28 -11.54 -13.06 -24.38
C LYS A 28 -12.43 -13.01 -23.15
N ASP A 29 -13.46 -13.85 -23.11
CA ASP A 29 -14.53 -13.79 -22.12
C ASP A 29 -14.52 -15.08 -21.29
N VAL A 30 -13.85 -15.05 -20.14
CA VAL A 30 -13.78 -16.19 -19.22
C VAL A 30 -14.95 -16.11 -18.24
N PRO A 31 -15.79 -17.14 -18.11
CA PRO A 31 -16.85 -17.15 -17.10
C PRO A 31 -16.24 -17.45 -15.72
N VAL A 32 -15.69 -16.40 -15.10
CA VAL A 32 -14.95 -16.48 -13.83
C VAL A 32 -15.78 -17.10 -12.69
N HIS A 33 -17.11 -16.94 -12.73
CA HIS A 33 -18.03 -17.50 -11.75
C HIS A 33 -18.06 -19.04 -11.74
N ASP A 34 -17.62 -19.68 -12.82
CA ASP A 34 -17.57 -21.14 -12.94
C ASP A 34 -16.23 -21.71 -12.41
N ILE A 35 -15.29 -20.86 -12.01
CA ILE A 35 -14.03 -21.25 -11.39
C ILE A 35 -14.16 -21.20 -9.88
N THR A 36 -13.80 -22.29 -9.20
CA THR A 36 -13.83 -22.30 -7.73
C THR A 36 -12.80 -21.31 -7.16
N PRO A 37 -13.12 -20.59 -6.07
CA PRO A 37 -12.21 -19.58 -5.51
C PRO A 37 -10.81 -20.13 -5.17
N THR A 38 -10.73 -21.35 -4.64
CA THR A 38 -9.45 -22.03 -4.34
C THR A 38 -8.62 -22.26 -5.59
N ARG A 39 -9.25 -22.70 -6.70
CA ARG A 39 -8.54 -22.94 -7.96
C ARG A 39 -8.12 -21.65 -8.64
N MET A 40 -8.92 -20.59 -8.54
CA MET A 40 -8.51 -19.26 -8.98
C MET A 40 -7.26 -18.77 -8.23
N TYR A 41 -7.25 -18.93 -6.90
CA TYR A 41 -6.10 -18.53 -6.10
C TYR A 41 -4.84 -19.33 -6.46
N GLN A 42 -4.95 -20.66 -6.58
CA GLN A 42 -3.83 -21.51 -7.02
C GLN A 42 -3.32 -21.15 -8.42
N PHE A 43 -4.23 -20.78 -9.33
CA PHE A 43 -3.86 -20.28 -10.64
C PHE A 43 -3.07 -18.96 -10.55
N CYS A 44 -3.48 -18.05 -9.66
CA CYS A 44 -2.73 -16.80 -9.40
C CYS A 44 -1.37 -17.07 -8.72
N GLU A 45 -1.28 -18.07 -7.83
CA GLU A 45 0.00 -18.52 -7.25
C GLU A 45 0.94 -19.07 -8.34
N ALA A 46 0.42 -19.79 -9.34
CA ALA A 46 1.23 -20.27 -10.45
C ALA A 46 1.81 -19.11 -11.29
N ILE A 47 1.02 -18.06 -11.53
CA ILE A 47 1.52 -16.83 -12.17
C ILE A 47 2.61 -16.17 -11.31
N ALA A 48 2.36 -16.01 -10.00
CA ALA A 48 3.34 -15.43 -9.08
C ALA A 48 4.64 -16.25 -9.04
N ALA A 49 4.54 -17.58 -9.09
CA ALA A 49 5.70 -18.47 -9.12
C ALA A 49 6.55 -18.29 -10.39
N ASP A 50 5.92 -18.15 -11.55
CA ASP A 50 6.65 -17.89 -12.79
C ASP A 50 7.26 -16.47 -12.83
N ILE A 51 6.61 -15.47 -12.22
CA ILE A 51 7.20 -14.14 -12.00
C ILE A 51 8.45 -14.24 -11.10
N PHE A 52 8.39 -14.98 -10.01
CA PHE A 52 9.53 -15.21 -9.11
C PHE A 52 10.67 -15.94 -9.82
N HIS A 53 10.35 -17.00 -10.56
CA HIS A 53 11.30 -17.75 -11.35
C HIS A 53 12.03 -16.84 -12.35
N SER A 54 11.30 -15.92 -13.00
CA SER A 54 11.89 -14.94 -13.92
C SER A 54 12.84 -13.94 -13.26
N ALA A 55 12.63 -13.66 -11.97
CA ALA A 55 13.51 -12.83 -11.17
C ALA A 55 14.71 -13.60 -10.60
N GLY A 56 14.80 -14.90 -10.87
CA GLY A 56 15.85 -15.79 -10.36
C GLY A 56 15.72 -16.11 -8.87
N ILE A 57 14.51 -15.96 -8.29
CA ILE A 57 14.26 -16.08 -6.86
C ILE A 57 13.24 -17.20 -6.60
N GLN A 58 13.50 -18.04 -5.61
CA GLN A 58 12.59 -19.10 -5.21
C GLN A 58 11.56 -18.60 -4.19
N LYS A 59 10.38 -19.23 -4.15
CA LYS A 59 9.28 -18.86 -3.23
C LYS A 59 9.75 -18.74 -1.77
N HIS A 60 10.56 -19.70 -1.30
CA HIS A 60 10.99 -19.76 0.09
C HIS A 60 11.99 -18.64 0.47
N GLU A 61 12.62 -17.99 -0.49
CA GLU A 61 13.57 -16.89 -0.25
C GLU A 61 12.86 -15.57 0.07
N ALA A 62 11.61 -15.41 -0.39
CA ALA A 62 10.80 -14.21 -0.16
C ALA A 62 9.30 -14.56 -0.09
N GLU A 63 8.93 -15.44 0.84
CA GLU A 63 7.56 -15.98 0.96
C GLU A 63 6.50 -14.88 1.19
N ASP A 64 6.78 -13.91 2.05
CA ASP A 64 5.88 -12.78 2.28
C ASP A 64 5.62 -11.96 1.00
N CYS A 65 6.66 -11.76 0.19
CA CYS A 65 6.55 -11.07 -1.09
C CYS A 65 5.74 -11.90 -2.09
N PHE A 66 5.95 -13.21 -2.10
CA PHE A 66 5.25 -14.15 -2.97
C PHE A 66 3.74 -14.10 -2.68
N ASN A 67 3.38 -14.24 -1.40
CA ASN A 67 1.99 -14.20 -0.95
C ASN A 67 1.34 -12.86 -1.29
N ALA A 68 2.05 -11.75 -1.07
CA ALA A 68 1.54 -10.41 -1.41
C ALA A 68 1.30 -10.21 -2.92
N ILE A 69 2.17 -10.75 -3.78
CA ILE A 69 1.97 -10.72 -5.24
C ILE A 69 0.78 -11.60 -5.63
N ALA A 70 0.72 -12.86 -5.16
CA ALA A 70 -0.34 -13.80 -5.50
C ALA A 70 -1.73 -13.28 -5.07
N GLU A 71 -1.83 -12.79 -3.83
CA GLU A 71 -3.05 -12.20 -3.29
C GLU A 71 -3.47 -10.98 -4.11
N ARG A 72 -2.52 -10.10 -4.46
CA ARG A 72 -2.87 -8.91 -5.23
C ARG A 72 -3.35 -9.27 -6.64
N ILE A 73 -2.73 -10.24 -7.32
CA ILE A 73 -3.19 -10.73 -8.63
C ILE A 73 -4.60 -11.32 -8.53
N ASN A 74 -4.88 -12.12 -7.50
CA ASN A 74 -6.21 -12.69 -7.29
C ASN A 74 -7.28 -11.59 -7.09
N ASN A 75 -6.95 -10.57 -6.30
CA ASN A 75 -7.86 -9.48 -5.99
C ASN A 75 -8.14 -8.53 -7.17
N THR A 76 -7.36 -8.58 -8.26
CA THR A 76 -7.59 -7.74 -9.44
C THR A 76 -8.55 -8.37 -10.46
N ARG A 77 -9.07 -9.58 -10.19
CA ARG A 77 -9.95 -10.34 -11.08
C ARG A 77 -9.41 -10.46 -12.51
N LEU A 78 -8.13 -10.82 -12.62
CA LEU A 78 -7.36 -10.87 -13.86
C LEU A 78 -8.11 -11.42 -15.09
N LEU A 79 -8.79 -12.56 -14.94
CA LEU A 79 -9.49 -13.24 -16.03
C LEU A 79 -10.82 -12.58 -16.45
N GLY A 80 -11.39 -11.71 -15.61
CA GLY A 80 -12.68 -11.05 -15.85
C GLY A 80 -12.61 -9.88 -16.83
N CYS A 81 -11.40 -9.45 -17.22
CA CYS A 81 -11.19 -8.28 -18.05
C CYS A 81 -10.58 -8.67 -19.40
N SER A 82 -10.93 -7.93 -20.45
CA SER A 82 -10.38 -8.12 -21.80
C SER A 82 -9.57 -6.92 -22.32
N LYS A 83 -9.55 -5.83 -21.56
CA LYS A 83 -8.84 -4.59 -21.89
C LYS A 83 -8.29 -3.94 -20.62
N LEU A 84 -7.26 -3.10 -20.75
CA LEU A 84 -6.60 -2.47 -19.62
C LEU A 84 -7.49 -1.42 -18.92
N GLU A 85 -8.35 -0.71 -19.66
CA GLU A 85 -9.28 0.30 -19.09
C GLU A 85 -10.26 -0.31 -18.08
N ARG A 86 -10.65 -1.57 -18.30
CA ARG A 86 -11.63 -2.30 -17.48
C ARG A 86 -10.97 -3.15 -16.40
N TYR A 87 -9.64 -3.12 -16.30
CA TYR A 87 -8.93 -3.93 -15.33
C TYR A 87 -9.16 -3.39 -13.92
N GLU A 88 -9.75 -4.20 -13.04
CA GLU A 88 -10.11 -3.77 -11.67
C GLU A 88 -8.88 -3.36 -10.84
N GLY A 89 -7.70 -3.88 -11.19
CA GLY A 89 -6.42 -3.51 -10.59
C GLY A 89 -5.95 -2.07 -10.89
N MET A 90 -6.57 -1.35 -11.83
CA MET A 90 -6.10 -0.04 -12.27
C MET A 90 -6.13 1.03 -11.17
N SER A 91 -7.14 1.03 -10.30
CA SER A 91 -7.24 1.98 -9.19
C SER A 91 -6.06 1.82 -8.22
N PHE A 92 -5.75 0.58 -7.88
CA PHE A 92 -4.60 0.21 -7.05
C PHE A 92 -3.27 0.60 -7.71
N LEU A 93 -3.12 0.36 -9.02
CA LEU A 93 -1.93 0.75 -9.77
C LEU A 93 -1.76 2.28 -9.75
N ARG A 94 -2.79 3.05 -10.12
CA ARG A 94 -2.75 4.52 -10.12
C ARG A 94 -2.33 5.08 -8.76
N GLN A 95 -2.91 4.57 -7.66
CA GLN A 95 -2.59 5.05 -6.32
C GLN A 95 -1.12 4.82 -5.96
N ASN A 96 -0.55 3.66 -6.31
CA ASN A 96 0.84 3.35 -6.01
C ASN A 96 1.81 4.10 -6.93
N LEU A 97 1.47 4.24 -8.20
CA LEU A 97 2.32 4.92 -9.18
C LEU A 97 2.37 6.42 -8.93
N SER A 98 1.26 7.04 -8.50
CA SER A 98 1.27 8.44 -8.05
C SER A 98 2.20 8.65 -6.85
N LYS A 99 2.29 7.69 -5.92
CA LYS A 99 3.26 7.73 -4.80
C LYS A 99 4.70 7.60 -5.29
N VAL A 100 4.96 6.72 -6.26
CA VAL A 100 6.27 6.54 -6.91
C VAL A 100 6.69 7.82 -7.61
N MET A 101 5.80 8.42 -8.38
CA MET A 101 6.05 9.66 -9.14
C MET A 101 6.28 10.85 -8.23
N ARG A 102 5.50 11.00 -7.15
CA ARG A 102 5.77 12.01 -6.12
C ARG A 102 7.15 11.80 -5.48
N PHE A 103 7.52 10.56 -5.18
CA PHE A 103 8.83 10.27 -4.60
C PHE A 103 9.98 10.57 -5.59
N GLN A 104 9.77 10.29 -6.88
CA GLN A 104 10.73 10.65 -7.92
C GLN A 104 10.87 12.16 -8.03
N ALA A 105 9.76 12.91 -8.07
CA ALA A 105 9.77 14.36 -8.16
C ALA A 105 10.43 15.04 -6.94
N GLU A 106 10.27 14.45 -5.75
CA GLU A 106 10.91 14.96 -4.54
C GLU A 106 12.42 14.71 -4.50
N THR A 107 12.90 13.60 -5.07
CA THR A 107 14.31 13.18 -4.87
C THR A 107 15.18 13.20 -6.11
N GLU A 108 14.58 13.31 -7.29
CA GLU A 108 15.23 13.23 -8.60
C GLU A 108 16.04 11.93 -8.81
N LYS A 109 15.83 10.91 -7.96
CA LYS A 109 16.49 9.61 -8.04
C LYS A 109 15.69 8.59 -8.84
N ILE A 110 16.34 7.49 -9.23
CA ILE A 110 15.67 6.32 -9.76
C ILE A 110 14.82 5.72 -8.65
N ILE A 111 13.51 5.56 -8.88
CA ILE A 111 12.59 4.98 -7.90
C ILE A 111 12.13 3.61 -8.35
N CYS A 112 12.24 2.62 -7.47
CA CYS A 112 11.68 1.30 -7.66
C CYS A 112 10.23 1.27 -7.18
N PRO A 113 9.27 0.84 -8.02
CA PRO A 113 7.93 0.53 -7.58
C PRO A 113 7.91 -0.69 -6.64
N PRO A 114 6.87 -0.86 -5.79
CA PRO A 114 6.73 -2.07 -5.00
C PRO A 114 6.61 -3.34 -5.84
N ALA A 115 7.18 -4.46 -5.37
CA ALA A 115 7.14 -5.74 -6.08
C ALA A 115 5.72 -6.22 -6.40
N HIS A 116 4.78 -6.06 -5.47
CA HIS A 116 3.37 -6.43 -5.68
C HIS A 116 2.67 -5.55 -6.74
N THR A 117 3.02 -4.27 -6.83
CA THR A 117 2.56 -3.38 -7.91
C THR A 117 3.05 -3.87 -9.27
N MET A 118 4.34 -4.23 -9.35
CA MET A 118 4.95 -4.80 -10.56
C MET A 118 4.32 -6.14 -10.94
N GLY A 119 4.16 -7.05 -9.96
CA GLY A 119 3.53 -8.36 -10.19
C GLY A 119 2.12 -8.24 -10.78
N CYS A 120 1.33 -7.26 -10.34
CA CYS A 120 -0.02 -7.06 -10.86
C CYS A 120 -0.08 -6.53 -12.28
N ILE A 121 0.80 -5.61 -12.64
CA ILE A 121 0.83 -5.12 -14.01
C ILE A 121 1.46 -6.16 -14.95
N ILE A 122 2.42 -6.95 -14.47
CA ILE A 122 2.98 -8.09 -15.21
C ILE A 122 1.90 -9.14 -15.48
N ALA A 123 1.11 -9.51 -14.47
CA ALA A 123 -0.02 -10.43 -14.66
C ALA A 123 -1.00 -9.93 -15.73
N ALA A 124 -1.36 -8.64 -15.68
CA ALA A 124 -2.27 -8.01 -16.64
C ALA A 124 -1.72 -7.99 -18.08
N ILE A 125 -0.49 -7.53 -18.27
CA ILE A 125 0.07 -7.30 -19.61
C ILE A 125 0.75 -8.56 -20.17
N ALA A 126 1.53 -9.30 -19.38
CA ALA A 126 2.32 -10.42 -19.90
C ALA A 126 1.53 -11.74 -19.97
N TYR A 127 0.66 -12.02 -18.99
CA TYR A 127 -0.09 -13.28 -18.96
C TYR A 127 -1.47 -13.12 -19.57
N ARG A 128 -2.23 -12.14 -19.09
CA ARG A 128 -3.58 -11.87 -19.62
C ARG A 128 -3.55 -11.14 -20.97
N LYS A 129 -2.42 -10.53 -21.35
CA LYS A 129 -2.26 -9.78 -22.61
C LYS A 129 -3.27 -8.65 -22.77
N LEU A 130 -3.61 -7.99 -21.66
CA LEU A 130 -4.42 -6.79 -21.69
C LEU A 130 -3.65 -5.69 -22.41
N GLN A 131 -4.32 -5.03 -23.34
CA GLN A 131 -3.79 -3.88 -24.09
C GLN A 131 -4.67 -2.65 -23.84
N PRO A 132 -4.08 -1.45 -23.82
CA PRO A 132 -4.82 -0.21 -23.98
C PRO A 132 -5.59 -0.22 -25.31
N ALA A 133 -6.81 0.30 -25.31
CA ALA A 133 -7.69 0.32 -26.47
C ALA A 133 -7.65 1.64 -27.24
N ASN A 134 -7.26 2.74 -26.60
CA ASN A 134 -7.25 4.06 -27.21
C ASN A 134 -6.19 4.99 -26.58
N GLU A 135 -5.97 6.14 -27.20
CA GLU A 135 -4.99 7.13 -26.74
C GLU A 135 -5.39 7.83 -25.44
N GLU A 136 -6.69 7.96 -25.20
CA GLU A 136 -7.27 8.49 -23.95
C GLU A 136 -6.77 7.72 -22.72
N PHE A 137 -6.60 6.39 -22.83
CA PHE A 137 -6.00 5.60 -21.77
C PHE A 137 -4.62 6.13 -21.36
N PHE A 138 -3.76 6.49 -22.30
CA PHE A 138 -2.40 6.94 -21.98
C PHE A 138 -2.42 8.31 -21.29
N GLN A 139 -3.36 9.19 -21.67
CA GLN A 139 -3.55 10.51 -21.04
C GLN A 139 -4.12 10.39 -19.61
N GLU A 140 -5.04 9.46 -19.37
CA GLU A 140 -5.57 9.23 -18.02
C GLU A 140 -4.58 8.50 -17.09
N ASN A 141 -3.56 7.86 -17.65
CA ASN A 141 -2.65 6.97 -16.93
C ASN A 141 -1.17 7.34 -17.18
N GLU A 142 -0.87 8.64 -17.24
CA GLU A 142 0.49 9.16 -17.49
C GLU A 142 1.54 8.55 -16.54
N ASP A 143 1.23 8.45 -15.24
CA ASP A 143 2.14 7.85 -14.25
C ASP A 143 2.50 6.39 -14.58
N LEU A 144 1.56 5.63 -15.16
CA LEU A 144 1.79 4.24 -15.55
C LEU A 144 2.73 4.15 -16.75
N VAL A 145 2.49 4.99 -17.75
CA VAL A 145 3.32 5.08 -18.95
C VAL A 145 4.72 5.55 -18.58
N LYS A 146 4.83 6.54 -17.71
CA LYS A 146 6.11 7.07 -17.26
C LYS A 146 6.90 6.04 -16.46
N VAL A 147 6.30 5.42 -15.44
CA VAL A 147 7.02 4.46 -14.58
C VAL A 147 7.41 3.20 -15.34
N PHE A 148 6.52 2.60 -16.13
CA PHE A 148 6.79 1.30 -16.75
C PHE A 148 7.21 1.37 -18.21
N GLY A 149 6.85 2.43 -18.92
CA GLY A 149 7.29 2.67 -20.29
C GLY A 149 8.62 3.43 -20.37
N GLU A 150 8.69 4.62 -19.77
CA GLU A 150 9.88 5.48 -19.88
C GLU A 150 11.00 5.10 -18.91
N LEU A 151 10.65 4.87 -17.63
CA LEU A 151 11.62 4.60 -16.56
C LEU A 151 11.95 3.11 -16.41
N ASN A 152 11.35 2.24 -17.22
CA ASN A 152 11.49 0.79 -17.19
C ASN A 152 11.43 0.21 -15.75
N GLY A 153 10.38 0.58 -15.00
CA GLY A 153 10.23 0.18 -13.59
C GLY A 153 10.32 -1.33 -13.35
N ILE A 154 9.93 -2.15 -14.34
CA ILE A 154 9.96 -3.62 -14.28
C ILE A 154 11.39 -4.19 -14.18
N GLN A 155 12.39 -3.45 -14.65
CA GLN A 155 13.80 -3.81 -14.53
C GLN A 155 14.22 -4.11 -13.08
N TRP A 156 13.56 -3.46 -12.13
CA TRP A 156 13.89 -3.51 -10.72
C TRP A 156 13.14 -4.59 -9.93
N LEU A 157 12.37 -5.45 -10.60
CA LEU A 157 11.58 -6.49 -9.95
C LEU A 157 12.40 -7.41 -9.04
N SER A 158 13.54 -7.91 -9.53
CA SER A 158 14.39 -8.83 -8.77
C SER A 158 14.95 -8.17 -7.51
N VAL A 159 15.32 -6.89 -7.60
CA VAL A 159 15.77 -6.07 -6.46
C VAL A 159 14.65 -5.91 -5.46
N ALA A 160 13.45 -5.52 -5.91
CA ALA A 160 12.29 -5.29 -5.05
C ALA A 160 11.86 -6.55 -4.28
N ILE A 161 11.95 -7.73 -4.89
CA ILE A 161 11.68 -9.01 -4.22
C ILE A 161 12.75 -9.29 -3.17
N GLN A 162 14.05 -9.13 -3.50
CA GLN A 162 15.15 -9.40 -2.58
C GLN A 162 15.12 -8.52 -1.32
N VAL A 163 14.75 -7.25 -1.45
CA VAL A 163 14.70 -6.32 -0.30
C VAL A 163 13.34 -6.28 0.41
N TRP A 164 12.36 -7.06 -0.05
CA TRP A 164 10.97 -6.96 0.38
C TRP A 164 10.80 -6.99 1.91
N ALA A 165 11.48 -7.93 2.58
CA ALA A 165 11.38 -8.10 4.03
C ALA A 165 11.77 -6.83 4.81
N LYS A 166 12.67 -6.01 4.25
CA LYS A 166 13.10 -4.73 4.84
C LYS A 166 12.14 -3.60 4.47
N VAL A 167 11.82 -3.44 3.18
CA VAL A 167 11.05 -2.29 2.68
C VAL A 167 9.53 -2.45 2.82
N ARG A 168 9.04 -3.66 3.10
CA ARG A 168 7.63 -4.01 3.36
C ARG A 168 6.67 -3.47 2.29
N GLY A 169 6.99 -3.71 1.02
CA GLY A 169 6.15 -3.30 -0.10
C GLY A 169 6.07 -1.78 -0.32
N CYS A 170 6.98 -1.00 0.23
CA CYS A 170 7.11 0.42 -0.08
C CYS A 170 7.98 0.65 -1.34
N ALA A 171 7.72 1.76 -2.03
CA ALA A 171 8.64 2.27 -3.04
C ALA A 171 9.93 2.77 -2.38
N PHE A 172 11.06 2.64 -3.08
CA PHE A 172 12.38 3.02 -2.58
C PHE A 172 13.22 3.67 -3.68
N ALA A 173 14.13 4.55 -3.29
CA ALA A 173 15.12 5.10 -4.21
C ALA A 173 16.25 4.09 -4.44
N ILE A 174 16.81 4.08 -5.64
CA ILE A 174 17.93 3.23 -6.02
C ILE A 174 19.18 4.08 -6.12
N GLU A 175 20.27 3.54 -5.57
CA GLU A 175 21.63 4.01 -5.79
C GLU A 175 22.43 2.89 -6.44
N LEU A 176 23.08 3.21 -7.55
CA LEU A 176 23.86 2.24 -8.30
C LEU A 176 25.25 2.09 -7.69
N ASP A 177 25.65 0.85 -7.44
CA ASP A 177 27.00 0.47 -7.05
C ASP A 177 27.37 -0.84 -7.75
N GLU A 178 28.27 -0.76 -8.73
CA GLU A 178 28.73 -1.92 -9.52
C GLU A 178 29.48 -2.96 -8.69
N ASN A 179 29.99 -2.57 -7.51
CA ASN A 179 30.66 -3.50 -6.59
C ASN A 179 29.67 -4.22 -5.66
N SER A 180 28.38 -3.87 -5.72
CA SER A 180 27.35 -4.47 -4.89
C SER A 180 27.04 -5.90 -5.35
N GLU A 181 27.37 -6.88 -4.51
CA GLU A 181 27.03 -8.29 -4.76
C GLU A 181 25.53 -8.57 -4.56
N LYS A 182 24.89 -7.88 -3.60
CA LYS A 182 23.47 -8.02 -3.25
C LYS A 182 22.87 -6.67 -2.89
N PRO A 183 21.57 -6.46 -3.18
CA PRO A 183 20.88 -5.23 -2.78
C PRO A 183 20.90 -5.00 -1.27
N VAL A 184 21.29 -3.79 -0.86
CA VAL A 184 21.29 -3.37 0.55
C VAL A 184 20.28 -2.25 0.74
N ALA A 185 19.24 -2.52 1.53
CA ALA A 185 18.22 -1.53 1.88
C ALA A 185 18.52 -0.85 3.23
N GLU A 186 18.47 0.48 3.23
CA GLU A 186 18.70 1.34 4.39
C GLU A 186 17.70 2.50 4.43
N ILE A 187 17.39 2.98 5.63
CA ILE A 187 16.63 4.23 5.79
C ILE A 187 17.62 5.38 5.87
N ARG A 188 17.54 6.32 4.93
CA ARG A 188 18.34 7.55 4.93
C ARG A 188 17.44 8.77 4.99
N LYS A 189 17.94 9.86 5.56
CA LYS A 189 17.27 11.15 5.46
C LYS A 189 17.50 11.71 4.06
N VAL A 190 16.45 11.73 3.25
CA VAL A 190 16.42 12.44 1.97
C VAL A 190 15.44 13.60 2.15
N ASP A 191 15.93 14.82 2.00
CA ASP A 191 15.17 16.06 2.24
C ASP A 191 14.48 16.10 3.60
N SER A 192 15.23 15.74 4.64
CA SER A 192 14.79 15.68 6.04
C SER A 192 13.69 14.64 6.35
N LYS A 193 13.28 13.82 5.38
CA LYS A 193 12.35 12.70 5.60
C LYS A 193 13.10 11.36 5.56
N PRO A 194 12.79 10.43 6.48
CA PRO A 194 13.33 9.08 6.38
C PRO A 194 12.73 8.38 5.15
N ARG A 195 13.60 7.93 4.24
CA ARG A 195 13.24 7.26 3.00
C ARG A 195 14.07 5.99 2.85
N TRP A 196 13.46 4.95 2.27
CA TRP A 196 14.19 3.76 1.86
C TRP A 196 15.08 4.07 0.65
N VAL A 197 16.35 3.75 0.79
CA VAL A 197 17.35 3.78 -0.27
C VAL A 197 17.93 2.38 -0.38
N VAL A 198 18.00 1.87 -1.60
CA VAL A 198 18.57 0.56 -1.91
C VAL A 198 19.80 0.76 -2.79
N THR A 199 20.95 0.38 -2.26
CA THR A 199 22.19 0.33 -3.03
C THR A 199 22.29 -1.04 -3.70
N THR A 200 22.45 -1.07 -5.02
CA THR A 200 22.51 -2.30 -5.81
C THR A 200 23.26 -2.06 -7.12
N ARG A 201 23.81 -3.11 -7.72
CA ARG A 201 24.22 -3.08 -9.13
C ARG A 201 23.01 -3.04 -10.06
N MET A 202 23.22 -2.65 -11.31
CA MET A 202 22.20 -2.74 -12.35
C MET A 202 21.78 -4.21 -12.56
N PRO A 203 20.47 -4.55 -12.49
CA PRO A 203 20.00 -5.91 -12.77
C PRO A 203 20.18 -6.27 -14.26
N ASP A 204 20.21 -7.57 -14.56
CA ASP A 204 20.10 -8.05 -15.94
C ASP A 204 18.74 -7.67 -16.56
N ILE A 205 18.70 -7.50 -17.88
CA ILE A 205 17.49 -7.10 -18.61
C ILE A 205 16.32 -8.04 -18.24
N ASN A 206 15.23 -7.44 -17.75
CA ASN A 206 14.07 -8.21 -17.36
C ASN A 206 13.34 -8.78 -18.60
N ARG A 207 12.96 -10.07 -18.56
CA ARG A 207 12.28 -10.73 -19.69
C ARG A 207 10.99 -10.05 -20.14
N TYR A 208 10.34 -9.28 -19.25
CA TYR A 208 9.10 -8.58 -19.56
C TYR A 208 9.32 -7.21 -20.21
N GLU A 209 10.56 -6.68 -20.27
CA GLU A 209 10.84 -5.33 -20.79
C GLU A 209 10.24 -5.12 -22.19
N GLY A 210 10.50 -6.05 -23.12
CA GLY A 210 9.99 -5.95 -24.49
C GLY A 210 8.45 -5.96 -24.55
N ILE A 211 7.80 -6.74 -23.68
CA ILE A 211 6.34 -6.81 -23.61
C ILE A 211 5.75 -5.46 -23.16
N PHE A 212 6.36 -4.86 -22.12
CA PHE A 212 5.92 -3.57 -21.59
C PHE A 212 6.19 -2.42 -22.55
N ARG A 213 7.35 -2.41 -23.20
CA ARG A 213 7.67 -1.41 -24.23
C ARG A 213 6.65 -1.46 -25.37
N ASN A 214 6.27 -2.65 -25.83
CA ASN A 214 5.27 -2.79 -26.88
C ASN A 214 3.85 -2.37 -26.42
N ALA A 215 3.49 -2.67 -25.18
CA ALA A 215 2.14 -2.38 -24.66
C ALA A 215 1.96 -0.90 -24.24
N LEU A 216 3.02 -0.27 -23.72
CA LEU A 216 2.97 1.05 -23.07
C LEU A 216 3.72 2.14 -23.83
N CYS A 217 4.56 1.79 -24.82
CA CYS A 217 5.28 2.74 -25.66
C CYS A 217 5.07 2.46 -27.16
N PRO A 218 3.84 2.58 -27.70
CA PRO A 218 3.57 2.26 -29.11
C PRO A 218 4.32 3.17 -30.11
N ALA A 219 4.81 4.33 -29.65
CA ALA A 219 5.37 5.38 -30.49
C ALA A 219 6.89 5.27 -30.78
N VAL A 220 7.60 4.26 -30.26
CA VAL A 220 9.04 4.10 -30.53
C VAL A 220 9.29 2.91 -31.46
N GLN A 221 9.06 3.12 -32.75
CA GLN A 221 9.87 2.40 -33.74
C GLN A 221 11.33 2.81 -33.54
N ASP A 222 12.21 1.82 -33.43
CA ASP A 222 13.68 1.89 -33.37
C ASP A 222 14.29 3.31 -33.47
N SER A 223 14.42 3.97 -32.33
CA SER A 223 15.53 4.91 -32.15
C SER A 223 16.39 4.36 -31.02
N GLY A 224 17.57 3.88 -31.42
CA GLY A 224 18.41 2.95 -30.66
C GLY A 224 18.65 3.34 -29.21
N LEU A 225 18.83 2.30 -28.39
CA LEU A 225 19.42 2.34 -27.05
C LEU A 225 20.44 3.47 -26.91
N LYS A 226 20.00 4.61 -26.38
CA LYS A 226 20.91 5.55 -25.71
C LYS A 226 21.02 5.09 -24.27
N VAL A 227 21.94 4.16 -24.06
CA VAL A 227 22.62 4.02 -22.77
C VAL A 227 23.02 5.44 -22.32
N PRO A 228 22.70 5.88 -21.09
CA PRO A 228 23.24 7.12 -20.56
C PRO A 228 24.76 7.09 -20.73
N LYS A 229 25.27 7.98 -21.57
CA LYS A 229 26.69 8.08 -21.87
C LYS A 229 27.36 8.48 -20.55
N LEU A 230 28.04 7.53 -19.92
CA LEU A 230 29.07 7.81 -18.91
C LEU A 230 30.00 8.84 -19.53
N GLU A 231 30.04 10.04 -18.97
CA GLU A 231 31.10 10.98 -19.30
C GLU A 231 32.42 10.34 -18.85
N PRO A 232 33.39 10.14 -19.75
CA PRO A 232 34.73 9.73 -19.38
C PRO A 232 35.40 10.92 -18.69
N GLY A 233 35.34 10.94 -17.36
CA GLY A 233 36.20 11.79 -16.57
C GLY A 233 37.62 11.21 -16.62
N ASP A 234 38.43 11.69 -17.56
CA ASP A 234 39.88 11.49 -17.51
C ASP A 234 40.60 12.76 -18.00
N SER A 235 41.14 13.50 -17.04
CA SER A 235 42.50 14.03 -17.15
C SER A 235 43.09 14.25 -15.76
N PRO A 236 44.39 13.96 -15.57
CA PRO A 236 44.96 13.57 -14.29
C PRO A 236 45.47 14.78 -13.50
N LEU A 237 45.22 14.79 -12.19
CA LEU A 237 45.94 15.68 -11.27
C LEU A 237 47.31 15.06 -10.92
N PRO A 238 48.40 15.84 -10.95
CA PRO A 238 49.73 15.32 -10.71
C PRO A 238 49.95 14.99 -9.23
N SER A 239 50.67 13.88 -9.05
CA SER A 239 51.27 13.40 -7.81
C SER A 239 52.11 14.48 -7.11
N VAL A 240 51.82 14.71 -5.83
CA VAL A 240 52.76 15.34 -4.89
C VAL A 240 52.95 14.37 -3.73
N GLU A 241 54.20 13.93 -3.57
CA GLU A 241 54.70 13.07 -2.50
C GLU A 241 54.60 13.72 -1.09
N PRO A 242 54.63 12.91 -0.02
CA PRO A 242 54.41 13.36 1.34
C PRO A 242 55.69 13.95 1.95
N ASN A 243 55.56 15.10 2.63
CA ASN A 243 56.61 15.62 3.52
C ASN A 243 56.07 15.71 4.95
N ASP A 244 56.68 14.90 5.81
CA ASP A 244 56.68 15.03 7.27
C ASP A 244 57.40 16.32 7.70
N THR A 245 56.82 17.10 8.62
CA THR A 245 57.49 17.56 9.86
C THR A 245 56.54 18.34 10.80
N SER A 246 56.29 17.74 11.97
CA SER A 246 56.37 18.27 13.35
C SER A 246 55.94 19.71 13.72
N ASN A 247 55.05 19.82 14.72
CA ASN A 247 55.14 20.57 16.01
C ASN A 247 53.75 21.10 16.42
N GLU A 248 53.13 20.49 17.45
CA GLU A 248 53.11 20.90 18.88
C GLU A 248 51.97 21.86 19.26
N LEU A 249 51.05 21.32 20.08
CA LEU A 249 50.36 21.84 21.30
C LEU A 249 50.28 23.38 21.49
N CYS A 250 49.14 23.99 21.87
CA CYS A 250 48.40 23.90 23.16
C CYS A 250 47.32 25.06 23.15
N PRO A 251 46.62 25.44 24.25
CA PRO A 251 45.43 24.85 24.90
C PRO A 251 44.23 25.84 25.10
N LEU A 252 43.15 25.34 25.72
CA LEU A 252 42.13 26.05 26.56
C LEU A 252 41.17 27.10 25.95
N SER A 253 39.87 26.81 26.06
CA SER A 253 38.87 27.70 26.70
C SER A 253 37.58 26.93 27.03
N ASP A 254 37.14 27.12 28.27
CA ASP A 254 35.99 26.55 28.98
C ASP A 254 34.61 27.10 28.57
N ASP A 255 33.57 26.43 29.09
CA ASP A 255 32.12 26.76 29.17
C ASP A 255 31.33 26.70 27.85
N ASP A 256 30.30 25.86 27.68
CA ASP A 256 29.13 25.72 28.55
C ASP A 256 28.77 24.28 28.93
N LYS A 257 28.50 24.08 30.23
CA LYS A 257 27.65 23.01 30.72
C LYS A 257 26.18 23.37 30.49
N THR A 258 25.53 22.68 29.56
CA THR A 258 24.08 22.47 29.61
C THR A 258 23.81 20.98 29.51
N GLU A 259 23.38 20.41 30.64
CA GLU A 259 22.80 19.08 30.72
C GLU A 259 21.55 19.04 29.83
N ASP A 260 21.65 18.49 28.63
CA ASP A 260 20.46 18.03 27.91
C ASP A 260 20.00 16.71 28.53
N ASN A 261 19.22 16.85 29.60
CA ASN A 261 18.37 15.81 30.16
C ASN A 261 17.33 15.37 29.12
N VAL A 262 17.72 14.47 28.20
CA VAL A 262 16.77 13.77 27.35
C VAL A 262 16.08 12.71 28.21
N ILE A 263 14.98 13.12 28.87
CA ILE A 263 14.05 12.19 29.50
C ILE A 263 13.47 11.31 28.39
N THR A 264 13.88 10.05 28.33
CA THR A 264 13.30 9.12 27.36
C THR A 264 11.83 8.86 27.73
N LEU A 265 11.01 8.48 26.75
CA LEU A 265 9.59 8.10 26.98
C LEU A 265 9.45 7.04 28.08
N ARG A 266 10.50 6.22 28.25
CA ARG A 266 10.62 5.19 29.27
C ARG A 266 10.82 5.77 30.68
N ASP A 267 11.57 6.86 30.81
CA ASP A 267 11.81 7.58 32.07
C ASP A 267 10.58 8.39 32.49
N TYR A 268 9.89 9.01 31.54
CA TYR A 268 8.61 9.68 31.77
C TYR A 268 7.54 8.70 32.28
N THR A 269 7.46 7.50 31.68
CA THR A 269 6.49 6.47 32.09
C THR A 269 6.82 5.90 33.48
N ARG A 270 8.10 5.81 33.86
CA ARG A 270 8.51 5.42 35.23
C ARG A 270 8.21 6.51 36.26
N GLN A 271 8.44 7.78 35.94
CA GLN A 271 8.08 8.90 36.82
C GLN A 271 6.55 9.02 37.02
N MET A 272 5.76 8.79 35.98
CA MET A 272 4.30 8.84 36.10
C MET A 272 3.73 7.67 36.92
N LYS A 273 4.39 6.50 36.91
CA LYS A 273 4.04 5.38 37.80
C LYS A 273 4.46 5.62 39.26
N SER A 274 5.60 6.25 39.52
CA SER A 274 6.04 6.55 40.89
C SER A 274 5.22 7.65 41.55
N LEU A 275 4.60 8.55 40.76
CA LEU A 275 3.75 9.63 41.26
C LEU A 275 2.29 9.22 41.56
N GLY A 276 1.88 7.98 41.30
CA GLY A 276 0.60 7.42 41.76
C GLY A 276 -0.67 8.17 41.31
N LYS A 277 -0.62 8.97 40.23
CA LYS A 277 -1.75 9.76 39.75
C LYS A 277 -2.37 9.13 38.51
N ARG A 278 -3.55 8.51 38.68
CA ARG A 278 -4.44 8.11 37.58
C ARG A 278 -4.90 9.38 36.82
N LEU A 279 -4.85 9.36 35.50
CA LEU A 279 -5.46 10.40 34.66
C LEU A 279 -6.97 10.47 34.97
N SER A 280 -7.47 11.66 35.27
CA SER A 280 -8.86 11.92 35.63
C SER A 280 -9.79 11.76 34.41
N THR A 281 -10.82 10.91 34.55
CA THR A 281 -11.95 10.74 33.62
C THR A 281 -12.67 12.07 33.34
N PRO A 282 -13.23 12.29 32.13
CA PRO A 282 -13.97 13.50 31.80
C PRO A 282 -15.28 13.62 32.59
N ASP A 283 -15.63 14.86 32.92
CA ASP A 283 -16.68 15.21 33.88
C ASP A 283 -18.10 14.78 33.44
N ARG A 284 -18.82 14.10 34.35
CA ARG A 284 -20.13 13.47 34.16
C ARG A 284 -21.23 14.47 33.75
N ALA A 285 -21.01 15.75 34.04
CA ALA A 285 -21.90 16.85 33.66
C ALA A 285 -21.94 17.09 32.14
N ILE A 286 -20.81 16.90 31.44
CA ILE A 286 -20.69 17.14 30.00
C ILE A 286 -21.46 16.05 29.22
N VAL A 287 -21.32 14.79 29.64
CA VAL A 287 -22.03 13.65 29.05
C VAL A 287 -23.54 13.76 29.25
N LYS A 288 -23.99 14.23 30.42
CA LYS A 288 -25.43 14.45 30.68
C LYS A 288 -26.01 15.61 29.87
N ARG A 289 -25.21 16.64 29.56
CA ARG A 289 -25.64 17.77 28.72
C ARG A 289 -25.81 17.34 27.27
N LEU A 290 -24.86 16.56 26.74
CA LEU A 290 -24.94 16.00 25.39
C LEU A 290 -26.14 15.06 25.20
N ARG A 291 -26.43 14.19 26.18
CA ARG A 291 -27.62 13.30 26.11
C ARG A 291 -28.95 14.05 26.10
N ARG A 292 -29.05 15.21 26.77
CA ARG A 292 -30.27 16.03 26.77
C ARG A 292 -30.46 16.83 25.48
N GLU A 293 -29.39 17.17 24.77
CA GLU A 293 -29.48 17.79 23.44
C GLU A 293 -29.90 16.80 22.36
N ILE A 294 -29.47 15.53 22.46
CA ILE A 294 -29.83 14.47 21.50
C ILE A 294 -31.31 14.08 21.64
N LEU A 295 -31.91 14.15 22.84
CA LEU A 295 -33.30 13.76 23.09
C LEU A 295 -34.36 14.81 22.70
N LYS A 296 -33.99 15.94 22.07
CA LYS A 296 -34.90 17.09 21.82
C LYS A 296 -35.50 17.20 20.41
N LYS A 297 -35.64 16.09 19.67
CA LYS A 297 -36.42 16.07 18.41
C LYS A 297 -37.52 15.01 18.46
N PRO A 298 -38.71 15.31 19.01
CA PRO A 298 -39.77 14.32 19.19
C PRO A 298 -40.70 14.16 17.97
N GLU A 299 -40.64 15.02 16.95
CA GLU A 299 -41.74 15.10 15.95
C GLU A 299 -41.52 14.29 14.66
N GLN A 300 -40.52 13.41 14.60
CA GLN A 300 -40.31 12.51 13.45
C GLN A 300 -40.40 11.01 13.78
N LEU A 301 -40.65 10.65 15.04
CA LEU A 301 -40.76 9.25 15.47
C LEU A 301 -42.17 8.66 15.30
N GLU A 302 -43.23 9.46 15.37
CA GLU A 302 -44.61 8.96 15.22
C GLU A 302 -45.02 8.60 13.77
N GLN A 303 -44.24 9.01 12.77
CA GLN A 303 -44.47 8.59 11.38
C GLN A 303 -43.66 7.35 10.98
N LEU A 304 -42.65 6.95 11.76
CA LEU A 304 -41.85 5.75 11.49
C LEU A 304 -42.48 4.47 12.07
N GLU A 305 -43.26 4.55 13.14
CA GLU A 305 -43.88 3.36 13.76
C GLU A 305 -45.09 2.79 12.98
N LYS A 306 -45.54 3.44 11.91
CA LYS A 306 -46.63 2.93 11.04
C LYS A 306 -46.18 2.34 9.71
N GLN A 307 -44.88 2.21 9.47
CA GLN A 307 -44.34 1.63 8.23
C GLN A 307 -43.34 0.50 8.48
N ASP A 308 -43.49 -0.21 9.61
CA ASP A 308 -42.63 -1.32 10.04
C ASP A 308 -43.18 -2.71 9.67
N GLN A 309 -43.88 -2.81 8.54
CA GLN A 309 -44.06 -4.07 7.82
C GLN A 309 -43.74 -3.83 6.35
N GLU A 310 -42.68 -4.49 5.87
CA GLU A 310 -42.20 -4.58 4.47
C GLU A 310 -41.36 -3.42 3.91
N VAL A 311 -40.12 -3.21 4.41
CA VAL A 311 -39.03 -2.69 3.55
C VAL A 311 -37.69 -3.35 3.95
N GLY A 312 -36.99 -3.91 2.96
CA GLY A 312 -35.74 -4.68 3.13
C GLY A 312 -34.51 -3.84 3.50
N PHE A 313 -33.53 -4.53 4.09
CA PHE A 313 -32.26 -4.02 4.65
C PHE A 313 -31.48 -3.05 3.73
N ASP A 314 -31.60 -3.17 2.41
CA ASP A 314 -30.87 -2.37 1.42
C ASP A 314 -31.35 -0.92 1.29
N ASP A 315 -32.64 -0.64 1.54
CA ASP A 315 -33.16 0.72 1.44
C ASP A 315 -32.77 1.58 2.67
N ARG A 316 -32.51 0.92 3.81
CA ARG A 316 -32.01 1.56 5.05
C ARG A 316 -30.58 2.07 4.91
N LEU A 317 -29.73 1.31 4.20
CA LEU A 317 -28.36 1.70 3.85
C LEU A 317 -28.34 2.92 2.91
N LYS A 318 -29.23 2.93 1.91
CA LYS A 318 -29.36 4.06 0.97
C LYS A 318 -29.83 5.35 1.63
N TYR A 319 -30.71 5.26 2.63
CA TYR A 319 -31.23 6.44 3.35
C TYR A 319 -30.18 7.06 4.28
N SER A 320 -29.38 6.23 4.96
CA SER A 320 -28.27 6.70 5.81
C SER A 320 -27.15 7.36 4.98
N LEU A 321 -26.95 6.92 3.73
CA LEU A 321 -25.96 7.50 2.81
C LEU A 321 -26.28 8.96 2.42
N LYS A 322 -27.55 9.39 2.48
CA LYS A 322 -27.97 10.64 1.85
C LYS A 322 -27.99 11.87 2.78
N ASN A 323 -27.96 11.68 4.10
CA ASN A 323 -28.41 12.73 5.04
C ASN A 323 -27.41 13.20 6.12
N ASN A 324 -26.12 12.81 6.10
CA ASN A 324 -25.18 13.23 7.15
C ASN A 324 -23.99 14.06 6.63
N THR A 325 -24.24 15.34 6.34
CA THR A 325 -23.19 16.36 6.28
C THR A 325 -23.62 17.57 7.10
N ASN A 326 -23.24 17.61 8.38
CA ASN A 326 -23.46 18.77 9.24
C ASN A 326 -22.34 19.82 9.03
N HIS A 327 -22.76 20.98 8.54
CA HIS A 327 -21.98 22.12 8.06
C HIS A 327 -21.13 22.85 9.13
N ARG A 328 -21.22 22.48 10.41
CA ARG A 328 -20.54 23.18 11.53
C ARG A 328 -19.16 22.66 11.90
N VAL A 329 -18.76 21.48 11.41
CA VAL A 329 -17.41 20.93 11.62
C VAL A 329 -16.41 21.52 10.61
N LYS A 330 -16.88 22.01 9.45
CA LYS A 330 -16.05 22.58 8.38
C LYS A 330 -15.32 23.87 8.79
N GLU A 331 -15.88 24.69 9.67
CA GLU A 331 -15.27 25.97 10.03
C GLU A 331 -14.11 25.85 11.02
N ALA A 332 -14.07 24.81 11.86
CA ALA A 332 -12.97 24.59 12.81
C ALA A 332 -11.73 23.92 12.18
N ILE A 333 -11.85 23.36 10.98
CA ILE A 333 -10.80 22.58 10.30
C ILE A 333 -9.82 23.47 9.53
N THR A 334 -10.26 24.68 9.13
CA THR A 334 -9.41 25.64 8.43
C THR A 334 -8.20 26.11 9.25
N ASP A 335 -8.25 26.03 10.58
CA ASP A 335 -7.19 26.51 11.48
C ASP A 335 -6.13 25.46 11.86
N ALA A 336 -6.32 24.16 11.56
CA ALA A 336 -5.43 23.09 12.03
C ALA A 336 -4.68 22.30 10.92
N GLY A 337 -4.87 22.64 9.65
CA GLY A 337 -4.01 22.16 8.55
C GLY A 337 -3.95 20.64 8.32
N LEU A 338 -4.96 19.87 8.76
CA LEU A 338 -5.04 18.42 8.50
C LEU A 338 -6.13 18.10 7.46
N PRO A 339 -5.85 17.24 6.45
CA PRO A 339 -6.84 16.86 5.43
C PRO A 339 -8.04 16.11 6.04
N GLN A 340 -9.23 16.52 5.65
CA GLN A 340 -10.53 16.08 6.17
C GLN A 340 -10.80 14.55 6.00
N GLU A 341 -10.07 13.87 5.12
CA GLU A 341 -10.25 12.46 4.75
C GLU A 341 -9.91 11.45 5.87
N TYR A 342 -9.02 11.81 6.81
CA TYR A 342 -8.62 10.92 7.91
C TYR A 342 -9.69 10.78 9.01
N PHE A 343 -10.53 11.81 9.21
CA PHE A 343 -11.52 11.83 10.30
C PHE A 343 -12.84 11.15 9.92
N ASP A 344 -13.25 11.27 8.66
CA ASP A 344 -14.43 10.57 8.14
C ASP A 344 -14.22 9.06 8.14
N SER A 345 -12.98 8.63 7.83
CA SER A 345 -12.55 7.24 7.88
C SER A 345 -12.55 6.67 9.31
N TYR A 346 -11.98 7.39 10.29
CA TYR A 346 -11.95 6.90 11.68
C TYR A 346 -13.33 6.80 12.32
N THR A 347 -14.20 7.79 12.10
CA THR A 347 -15.56 7.76 12.65
C THR A 347 -16.34 6.58 12.07
N HIS A 348 -16.21 6.35 10.76
CA HIS A 348 -16.81 5.23 10.06
C HIS A 348 -16.32 3.88 10.60
N TYR A 349 -15.00 3.67 10.69
CA TYR A 349 -14.45 2.41 11.19
C TYR A 349 -14.76 2.18 12.67
N LYS A 350 -14.78 3.24 13.49
CA LYS A 350 -15.16 3.16 14.90
C LYS A 350 -16.61 2.70 15.09
N ASP A 351 -17.54 3.16 14.26
CA ASP A 351 -18.94 2.76 14.35
C ASP A 351 -19.14 1.31 13.92
N VAL A 352 -18.45 0.88 12.85
CA VAL A 352 -18.44 -0.54 12.44
C VAL A 352 -17.85 -1.42 13.54
N TRP A 353 -16.72 -1.02 14.12
CA TRP A 353 -16.04 -1.73 15.21
C TRP A 353 -16.93 -1.89 16.44
N LYS A 354 -17.59 -0.80 16.87
CA LYS A 354 -18.55 -0.84 17.97
C LYS A 354 -19.76 -1.71 17.68
N THR A 355 -20.24 -1.69 16.44
CA THR A 355 -21.37 -2.52 16.01
C THR A 355 -21.01 -4.00 16.05
N CYS A 356 -19.79 -4.39 15.69
CA CYS A 356 -19.32 -5.77 15.85
C CYS A 356 -19.32 -6.19 17.33
N LEU A 357 -18.75 -5.37 18.20
CA LEU A 357 -18.70 -5.64 19.64
C LEU A 357 -20.11 -5.73 20.27
N GLN A 358 -20.99 -4.77 19.97
CA GLN A 358 -22.36 -4.76 20.51
C GLN A 358 -23.22 -5.95 20.07
N ASN A 359 -22.93 -6.54 18.91
CA ASN A 359 -23.65 -7.71 18.40
C ASN A 359 -22.96 -9.03 18.75
N HIS A 360 -21.92 -9.01 19.61
CA HIS A 360 -21.09 -10.17 19.97
C HIS A 360 -20.52 -10.92 18.76
N VAL A 361 -20.26 -10.21 17.67
CA VAL A 361 -19.64 -10.76 16.46
C VAL A 361 -18.15 -10.50 16.53
N ALA A 362 -17.35 -11.54 16.28
CA ALA A 362 -15.90 -11.41 16.17
C ALA A 362 -15.54 -10.33 15.15
N ILE A 363 -14.56 -9.49 15.48
CA ILE A 363 -14.13 -8.43 14.58
C ILE A 363 -13.53 -9.06 13.33
N PRO A 364 -14.04 -8.74 12.13
CA PRO A 364 -13.49 -9.31 10.90
C PRO A 364 -12.01 -8.93 10.75
N ASN A 365 -11.16 -9.90 10.40
CA ASN A 365 -9.71 -9.70 10.26
C ASN A 365 -9.32 -8.59 9.28
N SER A 366 -10.22 -8.22 8.35
CA SER A 366 -10.04 -7.10 7.43
C SER A 366 -10.17 -5.73 8.11
N LEU A 367 -10.95 -5.61 9.20
CA LEU A 367 -11.23 -4.33 9.85
C LEU A 367 -10.02 -3.75 10.61
N PRO A 368 -9.22 -4.52 11.37
CA PRO A 368 -7.95 -4.06 11.93
C PRO A 368 -6.97 -3.55 10.87
N VAL A 369 -6.89 -4.26 9.74
CA VAL A 369 -6.01 -3.90 8.62
C VAL A 369 -6.44 -2.57 7.99
N LEU A 370 -7.75 -2.34 7.85
CA LEU A 370 -8.28 -1.07 7.36
C LEU A 370 -8.04 0.07 8.35
N VAL A 371 -8.21 -0.18 9.65
CA VAL A 371 -7.92 0.80 10.71
C VAL A 371 -6.45 1.18 10.73
N ASP A 372 -5.53 0.22 10.61
CA ASP A 372 -4.09 0.50 10.54
C ASP A 372 -3.69 1.27 9.27
N HIS A 373 -4.45 1.12 8.19
CA HIS A 373 -4.17 1.78 6.92
C HIS A 373 -4.74 3.22 6.83
N TYR A 374 -5.91 3.45 7.43
CA TYR A 374 -6.69 4.67 7.26
C TYR A 374 -6.83 5.52 8.54
N CYS A 375 -6.38 5.02 9.69
CA CYS A 375 -6.41 5.75 10.96
C CYS A 375 -5.01 6.02 11.49
N THR A 376 -4.88 6.99 12.38
CA THR A 376 -3.60 7.24 13.07
C THR A 376 -3.30 6.11 14.06
N PRO A 377 -2.03 5.89 14.42
CA PRO A 377 -1.66 4.88 15.43
C PRO A 377 -2.39 5.06 16.77
N SER A 378 -2.69 6.30 17.16
CA SER A 378 -3.47 6.62 18.37
C SER A 378 -4.95 6.21 18.26
N GLN A 379 -5.53 6.30 17.07
CA GLN A 379 -6.90 5.89 16.77
C GLN A 379 -7.03 4.37 16.70
N ALA A 380 -6.06 3.70 16.05
CA ALA A 380 -5.97 2.23 16.02
C ALA A 380 -5.82 1.65 17.44
N PHE A 381 -4.93 2.25 18.24
CA PHE A 381 -4.77 1.90 19.64
C PHE A 381 -6.07 2.04 20.44
N HIS A 382 -6.79 3.16 20.26
CA HIS A 382 -8.07 3.38 20.94
C HIS A 382 -9.13 2.30 20.60
N LEU A 383 -9.22 1.84 19.35
CA LEU A 383 -10.17 0.79 18.96
C LEU A 383 -9.77 -0.58 19.51
N THR A 384 -8.48 -0.87 19.55
CA THR A 384 -7.94 -2.11 20.12
C THR A 384 -8.17 -2.19 21.63
N GLU A 385 -7.99 -1.08 22.36
CA GLU A 385 -8.28 -1.04 23.80
C GLU A 385 -9.78 -1.17 24.07
N LEU A 386 -10.65 -0.60 23.22
CA LEU A 386 -12.10 -0.71 23.35
C LEU A 386 -12.60 -2.16 23.15
N GLU A 387 -11.96 -2.93 22.28
CA GLU A 387 -12.20 -4.36 22.12
C GLU A 387 -11.76 -5.16 23.36
N LYS A 388 -10.56 -4.88 23.89
CA LYS A 388 -10.05 -5.55 25.11
C LYS A 388 -10.95 -5.28 26.32
N ASP A 389 -11.41 -4.03 26.49
CA ASP A 389 -12.33 -3.67 27.57
C ASP A 389 -13.66 -4.43 27.45
N HIS A 390 -14.19 -4.59 26.24
CA HIS A 390 -15.42 -5.33 25.99
C HIS A 390 -15.26 -6.84 26.27
N LEU A 391 -14.14 -7.44 25.85
CA LEU A 391 -13.84 -8.85 26.15
C LEU A 391 -13.70 -9.08 27.66
N ALA A 392 -13.05 -8.16 28.38
CA ALA A 392 -12.91 -8.22 29.83
C ALA A 392 -14.25 -8.00 30.58
N GLU A 393 -15.22 -7.32 29.99
CA GLU A 393 -16.59 -7.22 30.50
C GLU A 393 -17.39 -8.51 30.25
N MET A 394 -17.27 -9.10 29.06
CA MET A 394 -17.92 -10.38 28.74
C MET A 394 -17.41 -11.54 29.61
N GLU A 395 -16.11 -11.60 29.91
CA GLU A 395 -15.54 -12.61 30.81
C GLU A 395 -16.09 -12.51 32.24
N LYS A 396 -16.51 -11.31 32.69
CA LYS A 396 -17.12 -11.11 34.01
C LYS A 396 -18.60 -11.44 34.06
N GLU A 397 -19.31 -11.40 32.93
CA GLU A 397 -20.73 -11.78 32.85
C GLU A 397 -20.95 -13.30 32.80
N VAL A 398 -19.90 -14.08 32.51
CA VAL A 398 -19.95 -15.56 32.48
C VAL A 398 -19.70 -16.19 33.86
N ASP A 399 -19.13 -15.43 34.81
CA ASP A 399 -18.77 -15.89 36.17
C ASP A 399 -19.80 -15.49 37.27
N VAL A 400 -21.05 -15.16 36.91
CA VAL A 400 -22.14 -14.82 37.87
C VAL A 400 -23.22 -15.88 37.94
#